data_AF-A0A842W5Z4-F1
#
_entry.id   AF-A0A842W5Z4-F1
#
_cell.length_a   1.000
_cell.length_b   1.000
_cell.length_c   1.000
_cell.angle_alpha   90.00
_cell.angle_beta   90.00
_cell.angle_gamma   90.00
#
_symmetry.space_group_name_H-M   'P 1'
#
loop_
_entity.id
_entity.type
_entity.pdbx_description
1 polymer ?
#
loop_
_entity_poly.entity_id
_entity_poly.type
_entity_poly.pdbx_seq_one_letter_code
_entity_poly.pdbx_strand_id
1 'polypeptide(L)' 'MKNKYVKEDEYFEDDENIYSEESRELLVDEDELSPEEAAFMKGYEEAG' A
#
# COMPACT_ATOMS: atom_id res chain seq x y z
N MET A 1 -25.76 16.04 -9.45
CA MET A 1 -24.49 16.16 -8.71
C MET A 1 -24.73 15.71 -7.27
N LYS A 2 -24.07 14.64 -6.83
CA LYS A 2 -24.00 14.24 -5.43
C LYS A 2 -22.52 14.00 -5.11
N ASN A 3 -21.96 14.91 -4.31
CA ASN A 3 -20.63 14.82 -3.71
C ASN A 3 -20.62 13.61 -2.75
N LYS A 4 -19.60 12.74 -2.78
CA LYS A 4 -18.22 12.87 -2.26
C LYS A 4 -18.15 12.11 -0.91
N TYR A 5 -17.00 11.48 -0.66
CA TYR A 5 -16.65 10.60 0.48
C TYR A 5 -16.98 9.12 0.27
N VAL A 6 -15.94 8.38 -0.11
CA VAL A 6 -15.82 6.93 0.12
C VAL A 6 -15.96 6.71 1.62
N LYS A 7 -16.79 5.76 2.05
CA LYS A 7 -16.98 5.43 3.46
C LYS A 7 -15.68 4.88 4.01
N GLU A 8 -15.21 5.42 5.14
CA GLU A 8 -13.97 5.02 5.83
C GLU A 8 -13.97 3.57 6.35
N ASP A 9 -15.10 2.85 6.25
CA ASP A 9 -15.26 1.48 6.79
C ASP A 9 -15.31 0.37 5.72
N GLU A 10 -15.07 0.69 4.45
CA GLU A 10 -14.72 -0.34 3.47
C GLU A 10 -13.24 -0.64 3.65
N TYR A 11 -12.94 -1.49 4.64
CA TYR A 11 -11.65 -2.17 4.74
C TYR A 11 -11.36 -2.76 3.36
N PHE A 12 -10.38 -2.18 2.66
CA PHE A 12 -9.61 -2.91 1.67
C PHE A 12 -9.22 -4.23 2.35
N GLU A 13 -9.57 -5.36 1.74
CA GLU A 13 -9.08 -6.66 2.22
C GLU A 13 -7.58 -6.50 2.47
N ASP A 14 -7.05 -6.96 3.61
CA ASP A 14 -5.64 -6.74 4.01
C ASP A 14 -4.65 -7.12 2.89
N ASP A 15 -5.07 -7.98 1.96
CA ASP A 15 -4.36 -8.40 0.75
C ASP A 15 -4.08 -7.26 -0.25
N GLU A 16 -4.87 -6.17 -0.27
CA GLU A 16 -4.68 -5.00 -1.13
C GLU A 16 -3.92 -3.84 -0.46
N ASN A 17 -3.54 -3.97 0.82
CA ASN A 17 -2.81 -2.91 1.51
C ASN A 17 -1.33 -2.91 1.10
N ILE A 18 -0.92 -1.96 0.25
CA ILE A 18 0.49 -1.74 -0.14
C ILE A 18 1.44 -1.50 1.04
N TYR A 19 0.91 -1.12 2.20
CA TYR A 19 1.72 -0.97 3.42
C TYR A 19 2.00 -2.30 4.11
N SER A 20 1.36 -3.42 3.72
CA SER A 20 1.78 -4.75 4.16
C SER A 20 3.12 -5.14 3.52
N GLU A 21 3.94 -5.95 4.21
CA GLU A 21 5.23 -6.41 3.66
C GLU A 21 5.01 -7.34 2.45
N GLU A 22 4.02 -8.23 2.52
CA GLU A 22 3.71 -9.21 1.48
C GLU A 22 3.21 -8.56 0.18
N SER A 23 2.28 -7.60 0.26
CA SER A 23 1.78 -6.88 -0.93
C SER A 23 2.89 -6.05 -1.58
N ARG A 24 3.83 -5.51 -0.79
CA ARG A 24 4.96 -4.72 -1.29
C ARG A 24 5.97 -5.58 -2.06
N GLU A 25 6.26 -6.78 -1.58
CA GLU A 25 7.14 -7.73 -2.28
C GLU A 25 6.51 -8.16 -3.62
N LEU A 26 5.21 -8.46 -3.64
CA LEU A 26 4.50 -8.82 -4.86
C LEU A 26 4.56 -7.71 -5.93
N LEU A 27 4.36 -6.45 -5.53
CA LEU A 27 4.42 -5.32 -6.46
C LEU A 27 5.83 -5.08 -7.03
N VAL A 28 6.88 -5.43 -6.28
CA VAL A 28 8.26 -5.41 -6.79
C VAL A 28 8.47 -6.52 -7.83
N ASP A 29 7.94 -7.71 -7.58
CA ASP A 29 8.02 -8.83 -8.52
C ASP A 29 7.23 -8.58 -9.82
N GLU A 30 6.14 -7.82 -9.74
CA GLU A 30 5.30 -7.42 -10.89
C GLU A 30 5.84 -6.18 -11.64
N ASP A 31 6.97 -5.60 -11.21
CA ASP A 31 7.56 -4.36 -11.77
C ASP A 31 6.63 -3.13 -11.64
N GLU A 32 5.65 -3.20 -10.73
CA GLU A 32 4.75 -2.10 -10.39
C GLU A 32 5.33 -1.16 -9.31
N LEU A 33 6.30 -1.66 -8.53
CA LEU A 33 7.02 -0.91 -7.52
C LEU A 33 8.53 -1.11 -7.66
N SER A 34 9.31 -0.02 -7.70
CA SER A 34 10.77 -0.15 -7.72
C SER A 34 11.31 -0.62 -6.36
N PRO A 35 12.46 -1.33 -6.32
CA PRO A 35 13.12 -1.70 -5.08
C PRO A 35 13.40 -0.49 -4.15
N GLU A 36 13.74 0.67 -4.73
CA GLU A 36 13.98 1.91 -3.99
C GLU A 36 12.72 2.46 -3.34
N GLU A 37 11.57 2.42 -4.03
CA GLU A 37 10.28 2.85 -3.49
C GLU A 37 9.80 1.91 -2.36
N ALA A 38 9.96 0.59 -2.53
CA ALA A 38 9.66 -0.39 -1.49
C ALA A 38 10.49 -0.14 -0.22
N ALA A 39 11.79 0.16 -0.38
CA ALA A 39 12.67 0.48 0.74
C ALA A 39 12.28 1.79 1.44
N PHE A 40 11.87 2.82 0.69
CA PHE A 40 11.38 4.06 1.26
C PHE A 40 10.12 3.86 2.12
N MET A 41 9.16 3.08 1.61
CA MET A 41 7.92 2.77 2.33
C MET A 41 8.21 2.01 3.63
N LYS A 42 9.12 1.02 3.59
CA LYS A 42 9.58 0.30 4.79
C LYS A 42 10.15 1.22 5.85
N GLY A 43 11.05 2.13 5.45
CA GLY A 43 11.67 3.07 6.38
C GLY A 43 10.68 4.05 7.02
N TYR A 44 9.61 4.43 6.31
CA TYR A 44 8.56 5.28 6.86
C TYR A 44 7.71 4.54 7.91
N GLU A 45 7.39 3.28 7.66
CA GLU A 45 6.66 2.40 8.59
C GLU A 45 7.45 2.17 9.88
N GLU A 46 8.75 1.87 9.77
CA GLU A 46 9.64 1.63 10.92
C GLU A 46 9.90 2.89 11.77
N ALA A 47 9.69 4.08 11.21
CA ALA A 47 9.85 5.35 11.92
C ALA A 47 8.62 5.77 12.74
N GLY A 48 7.51 5.05 12.60
CA GLY A 48 6.22 5.29 13.28
C GLY A 48 6.13 4.75 14.70
#